data_AF-A0A3D5SXD7-F1
#
_entry.id   AF-A0A3D5SXD7-F1
#
_cell.length_a   1.000
_cell.length_b   1.000
_cell.length_c   1.000
_cell.angle_alpha   90.00
_cell.angle_beta   90.00
_cell.angle_gamma   90.00
#
_symmetry.space_group_name_H-M   'P 1'
#
loop_
_entity.id
_entity.type
_entity.pdbx_description
1 polymer ?
#
loop_
_entity_poly.entity_id
_entity_poly.type
_entity_poly.pdbx_seq_one_letter_code
_entity_poly.pdbx_strand_id
1 'polypeptide(L)' 'MKKILILGVNGFIGHHLSQRILATTDWEVYGMDMSSDRISDLICKPRFHYFEGDITINREWV' A
#
# COMPACT_ATOMS: atom_id res chain seq x y z
N MET A 1 -2.97 -17.43 0.36
CA MET A 1 -3.03 -16.03 0.86
C MET A 1 -3.25 -15.09 -0.31
N LYS A 2 -4.08 -14.05 -0.15
CA LYS A 2 -4.35 -13.05 -1.19
C LYS A 2 -3.37 -11.88 -1.07
N LYS A 3 -2.94 -11.33 -2.21
CA LYS A 3 -2.08 -10.15 -2.31
C LYS A 3 -2.86 -9.03 -2.99
N ILE A 4 -2.92 -7.86 -2.37
CA ILE A 4 -3.70 -6.71 -2.83
C ILE A 4 -2.74 -5.60 -3.23
N LEU A 5 -2.82 -5.14 -4.48
CA LEU A 5 -2.08 -3.98 -4.98
C LEU A 5 -2.95 -2.72 -4.91
N ILE A 6 -2.42 -1.66 -4.32
CA ILE A 6 -3.06 -0.33 -4.26
C ILE A 6 -2.09 0.70 -4.86
N LEU A 7 -2.47 1.29 -5.99
CA LEU A 7 -1.75 2.41 -6.61
C LEU A 7 -2.41 3.71 -6.17
N GLY A 8 -1.65 4.65 -5.62
CA GLY A 8 -2.22 5.79 -4.89
C GLY A 8 -2.56 5.42 -3.43
N VAL A 9 -1.71 4.63 -2.78
CA VAL A 9 -1.96 4.10 -1.43
C VAL A 9 -1.93 5.18 -0.33
N ASN A 10 -1.24 6.30 -0.58
CA ASN A 10 -1.05 7.37 0.39
C ASN A 10 -2.22 8.38 0.41
N GLY A 11 -3.41 7.93 0.01
CA GLY A 11 -4.66 8.70 0.02
C GLY A 11 -5.65 8.25 1.09
N PHE A 12 -6.82 8.89 1.10
CA PHE A 12 -7.91 8.57 2.05
C PHE A 12 -8.33 7.10 1.99
N ILE A 13 -8.59 6.57 0.79
CA ILE A 13 -9.01 5.18 0.60
C ILE A 13 -7.85 4.23 0.95
N GLY A 14 -6.66 4.48 0.40
CA GLY A 14 -5.49 3.61 0.60
C GLY A 14 -5.14 3.44 2.08
N HIS A 15 -5.15 4.52 2.86
CA HIS A 15 -4.92 4.45 4.30
C HIS A 15 -5.96 3.59 5.04
N HIS A 16 -7.25 3.90 4.89
CA HIS A 16 -8.31 3.18 5.63
C HIS A 16 -8.49 1.74 5.15
N LEU A 17 -8.38 1.49 3.84
CA LEU A 17 -8.47 0.15 3.27
C LEU A 17 -7.32 -0.73 3.75
N SER A 18 -6.10 -0.22 3.72
CA SER A 18 -4.91 -0.94 4.20
C SER A 18 -5.04 -1.27 5.68
N GLN A 19 -5.47 -0.30 6.51
CA GLN A 19 -5.77 -0.55 7.92
C GLN A 19 -6.79 -1.68 8.11
N ARG A 20 -7.90 -1.65 7.38
CA ARG A 20 -8.96 -2.67 7.47
C ARG A 20 -8.43 -4.05 7.09
N ILE A 21 -7.73 -4.16 5.96
CA ILE A 21 -7.17 -5.44 5.49
C ILE A 21 -6.22 -6.02 6.55
N LEU A 22 -5.28 -5.22 7.05
CA LEU A 22 -4.30 -5.67 8.04
C LEU A 22 -4.94 -6.06 9.37
N ALA A 23 -6.08 -5.44 9.73
CA ALA A 23 -6.79 -5.74 10.98
C ALA A 23 -7.70 -6.97 10.90
N THR A 24 -8.33 -7.22 9.75
CA THR A 24 -9.45 -8.20 9.67
C THR A 24 -9.20 -9.38 8.76
N THR A 25 -8.07 -9.43 8.06
CA THR A 25 -7.73 -10.55 7.18
C THR A 25 -6.27 -10.98 7.37
N ASP A 26 -5.90 -12.08 6.73
CA ASP A 26 -4.55 -12.61 6.59
C ASP A 26 -3.84 -12.15 5.30
N TRP A 27 -4.40 -11.17 4.58
CA TRP A 27 -3.90 -10.76 3.27
C TRP A 27 -2.66 -9.88 3.38
N GLU A 28 -1.90 -9.81 2.30
CA GLU A 28 -0.77 -8.89 2.14
C GLU A 28 -1.18 -7.67 1.31
N VAL A 29 -0.72 -6.49 1.71
CA VAL A 29 -0.97 -5.23 1.01
C VAL A 29 0.35 -4.76 0.40
N TYR A 30 0.31 -4.48 -0.89
CA TYR A 30 1.38 -3.85 -1.66
C TYR A 30 0.89 -2.48 -2.10
N GLY A 31 1.56 -1.42 -1.66
CA GLY A 31 1.13 -0.05 -1.88
C GLY A 31 2.18 0.76 -2.64
N MET A 32 1.76 1.45 -3.70
CA MET A 32 2.58 2.44 -4.42
C MET A 32 2.04 3.84 -4.22
N ASP A 33 2.93 4.79 -3.97
CA ASP A 33 2.65 6.21 -4.14
C ASP A 33 3.96 7.00 -4.31
N MET A 34 3.87 8.30 -4.56
CA MET A 34 5.03 9.19 -4.60
C MET A 34 5.49 9.64 -3.19
N SER A 35 4.67 9.43 -2.16
CA SER A 35 5.00 9.76 -0.77
C SER A 35 4.30 8.83 0.22
N SER A 36 4.64 8.92 1.50
CA SER A 36 4.20 7.95 2.53
C SER A 36 3.67 8.58 3.83
N ASP A 37 3.46 9.90 3.87
CA ASP A 37 3.11 10.65 5.09
C ASP A 37 1.81 10.18 5.76
N ARG A 38 0.81 9.73 4.99
CA ARG A 38 -0.46 9.23 5.54
C ARG A 38 -0.41 7.75 5.89
N ILE A 39 0.60 7.01 5.45
CA ILE A 39 0.71 5.56 5.67
C ILE A 39 1.95 5.16 6.48
N SER A 40 2.65 6.13 7.08
CA SER A 40 3.85 5.93 7.90
C SER A 40 3.68 4.82 8.93
N ASP A 41 2.54 4.81 9.64
CA ASP A 41 2.24 3.87 10.72
C ASP A 41 1.95 2.45 10.20
N LEU A 42 1.75 2.30 8.88
CA LEU A 42 1.51 1.02 8.22
C LEU A 42 2.80 0.40 7.70
N ILE A 43 3.82 1.20 7.37
CA ILE A 43 5.09 0.73 6.78
C ILE A 43 5.82 -0.28 7.69
N CYS A 44 5.68 -0.14 9.02
CA CYS A 44 6.30 -1.07 9.96
C CYS A 44 5.56 -2.41 10.12
N LYS A 45 4.41 -2.61 9.45
CA LYS A 45 3.61 -3.82 9.60
C LYS A 45 4.14 -4.93 8.67
N PRO A 46 4.35 -6.17 9.17
CA PRO A 46 4.95 -7.26 8.38
C PRO A 46 4.21 -7.63 7.09
N ARG A 47 2.92 -7.30 6.98
CA ARG A 47 2.05 -7.60 5.83
C ARG A 47 1.75 -6.38 4.96
N PHE A 48 2.44 -5.27 5.20
CA PHE A 48 2.32 -4.05 4.41
C PHE A 48 3.66 -3.74 3.75
N HIS A 49 3.66 -3.78 2.43
CA HIS A 49 4.85 -3.57 1.60
C HIS A 49 4.66 -2.28 0.82
N TYR A 50 5.43 -1.25 1.16
CA TYR A 50 5.40 0.04 0.47
C TYR A 50 6.54 0.14 -0.53
N PHE A 51 6.25 0.74 -1.68
CA PHE A 51 7.24 1.13 -2.67
C PHE A 51 6.92 2.52 -3.20
N GLU A 52 7.95 3.34 -3.35
CA GLU A 52 7.80 4.67 -3.94
C GLU A 52 7.82 4.57 -5.46
N GLY A 53 6.86 5.20 -6.13
CA GLY A 53 6.77 5.17 -7.59
C GLY A 53 5.62 5.99 -8.17
N ASP A 54 5.75 6.30 -9.46
CA ASP A 54 4.77 7.01 -10.28
C ASP A 54 4.35 6.10 -11.46
N ILE A 55 3.03 5.90 -11.64
CA ILE A 55 2.47 5.05 -12.69
C ILE A 55 2.81 5.51 -14.12
N THR A 56 3.19 6.77 -14.29
CA THR A 56 3.54 7.37 -15.59
C THR A 56 5.01 7.19 -15.95
N ILE A 57 5.88 6.95 -14.96
CA ILE A 57 7.33 6.87 -15.11
C ILE A 57 7.81 5.44 -14.91
N ASN A 58 7.48 4.86 -13.76
CA ASN A 58 7.80 3.48 -13.48
C ASN A 58 6.88 2.64 -14.39
N ARG A 59 7.44 1.73 -15.17
CA ARG A 59 6.67 0.74 -15.96
C ARG A 59 7.04 -0.70 -15.62
N GLU A 60 8.08 -0.88 -14.81
CA GLU A 60 8.57 -2.19 -14.36
C GLU A 60 7.64 -2.87 -13.34
N TRP A 61 6.60 -2.17 -12.86
CA TRP A 61 5.60 -2.71 -11.94
C TRP A 61 4.38 -3.35 -12.63
N VAL A 62 4.29 -3.29 -13.97
CA VAL A 62 3.25 -3.94 -14.80
C VAL A 62 3.76 -5.22 -15.43
#